data_AF-A0A285J5L2-F1
#
_entry.id   AF-A0A285J5L2-F1
#
_cell.length_a   1.000
_cell.length_b   1.000
_cell.length_c   1.000
_cell.angle_alpha   90.00
_cell.angle_beta   90.00
_cell.angle_gamma   90.00
#
_symmetry.space_group_name_H-M   'P 1'
#
loop_
_entity.id
_entity.type
_entity.pdbx_description
1 polymer ?
#
loop_
_entity_poly.entity_id
_entity_poly.type
_entity_poly.pdbx_seq_one_letter_code
_entity_poly.pdbx_strand_id
1 'polypeptide(L)' 'MPGMVNDTPEFIYPSQAVKDFAAAVGLPEPGPWTREEWDAFEAEQDAADARLAEIIARRNAKNAA' A
#
# COMPACT_ATOMS: atom_id res chain seq x y z
N MET A 1 28.67 11.96 -23.30
CA MET A 1 28.04 10.62 -23.31
C MET A 1 26.60 10.82 -22.88
N PRO A 2 25.59 10.67 -23.75
CA PRO A 2 24.20 10.77 -23.34
C PRO A 2 23.94 9.66 -22.31
N GLY A 3 23.51 10.04 -21.11
CA GLY A 3 23.22 9.11 -20.03
C GLY A 3 22.08 8.20 -20.44
N MET A 4 22.31 6.89 -20.41
CA MET A 4 21.23 5.92 -20.55
C MET A 4 20.30 6.15 -19.35
N VAL A 5 19.09 6.64 -19.64
CA VAL A 5 17.99 6.56 -18.68
C VAL A 5 17.75 5.07 -18.51
N ASN A 6 18.05 4.52 -17.34
CA ASN A 6 17.78 3.11 -17.06
C ASN A 6 16.25 2.95 -17.02
N ASP A 7 15.65 2.60 -18.15
CA ASP A 7 14.23 2.20 -18.29
C ASP A 7 13.97 0.80 -17.68
N THR A 8 14.61 0.50 -16.55
CA THR A 8 14.34 -0.75 -15.83
C THR A 8 13.19 -0.49 -14.87
N PRO A 9 12.04 -1.19 -15.01
CA PRO A 9 10.95 -1.03 -14.07
C PRO A 9 11.44 -1.34 -12.65
N GLU A 10 11.24 -0.38 -11.74
CA GLU A 10 11.59 -0.55 -10.33
C GLU A 10 10.57 -1.49 -9.68
N PHE A 11 11.04 -2.66 -9.28
CA PHE A 11 10.23 -3.68 -8.62
C PHE A 11 10.42 -3.63 -7.11
N ILE A 12 9.30 -3.60 -6.40
CA ILE A 12 9.22 -3.69 -4.94
C ILE A 12 8.95 -5.14 -4.59
N TYR A 13 9.94 -5.78 -3.98
CA TYR A 13 9.85 -7.19 -3.60
C TYR A 13 9.27 -7.34 -2.18
N PRO A 14 8.34 -8.29 -1.96
CA PRO A 14 7.82 -8.59 -0.64
C PRO A 14 8.95 -9.03 0.30
N SER A 15 8.93 -8.54 1.54
CA SER A 15 9.89 -8.97 2.56
C SER A 15 9.69 -10.44 2.92
N GLN A 16 10.73 -11.09 3.47
CA GLN A 16 10.65 -12.48 3.90
C GLN A 16 9.51 -12.71 4.90
N ALA A 17 9.28 -11.76 5.82
CA ALA A 17 8.19 -11.84 6.78
C ALA A 17 6.80 -11.93 6.11
N VAL A 18 6.59 -11.22 5.00
CA VAL A 18 5.32 -11.29 4.24
C VAL A 18 5.18 -12.64 3.56
N LYS A 19 6.28 -13.18 3.02
CA LYS A 19 6.31 -14.52 2.42
C LYS A 19 6.02 -15.62 3.45
N ASP A 20 6.65 -15.54 4.62
CA ASP A 20 6.45 -16.48 5.72
C ASP A 20 5.00 -16.43 6.22
N PHE A 21 4.43 -15.23 6.32
CA PHE A 21 3.01 -15.06 6.65
C PHE A 21 2.10 -15.71 5.61
N ALA A 22 2.31 -15.44 4.31
CA ALA A 22 1.51 -16.03 3.24
C ALA A 22 1.55 -17.57 3.30
N ALA A 23 2.74 -18.15 3.51
CA ALA A 23 2.90 -19.59 3.69
C ALA A 23 2.14 -20.11 4.93
N ALA A 24 2.22 -19.40 6.06
CA ALA A 24 1.57 -19.79 7.31
C ALA A 24 0.03 -19.80 7.22
N VAL A 25 -0.55 -18.89 6.43
CA VAL A 25 -2.01 -18.80 6.22
C VAL A 25 -2.49 -19.52 4.96
N GLY A 26 -1.62 -20.23 4.24
CA GLY A 26 -1.96 -20.98 3.04
C GLY A 26 -2.34 -20.10 1.83
N LEU A 27 -1.84 -18.86 1.80
CA LEU A 27 -2.00 -17.96 0.66
C LEU A 27 -0.89 -18.18 -0.38
N PRO A 28 -1.15 -17.85 -1.67
CA PRO A 28 -0.12 -17.84 -2.69
C PRO A 28 1.07 -16.93 -2.31
N GLU A 29 2.28 -17.30 -2.72
CA GLU A 29 3.45 -16.46 -2.52
C GLU A 29 3.26 -15.12 -3.23
N PRO A 30 3.42 -13.97 -2.53
CA PRO A 30 3.25 -12.68 -3.14
C PRO A 30 4.37 -12.41 -4.16
N GLY A 31 3.97 -11.92 -5.34
CA GLY A 31 4.89 -11.47 -6.37
C GLY A 31 5.42 -10.06 -6.12
N PRO A 32 6.46 -9.63 -6.87
CA PRO A 32 6.92 -8.25 -6.85
C PRO A 32 5.85 -7.31 -7.39
N TRP A 33 5.76 -6.12 -6.81
CA TRP A 33 4.94 -5.03 -7.32
C TRP A 33 5.81 -4.07 -8.13
N THR A 34 5.20 -3.38 -9.08
CA THR A 34 5.81 -2.21 -9.70
C THR A 34 5.68 -0.98 -8.80
N ARG A 35 6.54 0.02 -8.99
CA ARG A 35 6.42 1.29 -8.28
C ARG A 35 5.07 1.99 -8.52
N GLU A 36 4.52 1.91 -9.74
CA GLU A 36 3.22 2.48 -10.08
C GLU A 36 2.06 1.82 -9.31
N GLU A 37 2.08 0.48 -9.21
CA GLU A 37 1.09 -0.27 -8.41
C GLU A 37 1.17 0.10 -6.93
N TRP A 38 2.38 0.30 -6.42
CA TRP A 38 2.58 0.74 -5.04
C TRP A 38 2.07 2.16 -4.80
N ASP A 39 2.38 3.11 -5.68
CA ASP A 39 1.92 4.49 -5.55
C ASP A 39 0.39 4.58 -5.65
N ALA A 40 -0.24 3.76 -6.51
CA ALA A 40 -1.70 3.65 -6.58
C ALA A 40 -2.31 3.10 -5.28
N PHE A 41 -1.68 2.09 -4.69
CA PHE A 41 -2.09 1.52 -3.41
C PHE A 41 -1.94 2.51 -2.25
N GLU A 42 -0.84 3.28 -2.20
CA GLU A 42 -0.66 4.35 -1.20
C GLU A 42 -1.73 5.43 -1.34
N ALA A 43 -2.03 5.87 -2.57
CA ALA A 43 -3.08 6.87 -2.80
C ALA A 43 -4.47 6.38 -2.35
N GLU A 44 -4.77 5.09 -2.54
CA GLU A 44 -6.02 4.50 -2.06
C GLU A 44 -6.07 4.43 -0.52
N GLN A 45 -4.96 4.07 0.13
CA GLN A 45 -4.86 4.08 1.59
C GLN A 45 -5.07 5.48 2.17
N ASP A 46 -4.41 6.50 1.62
CA ASP A 46 -4.56 7.89 2.07
C ASP A 46 -6.02 8.37 1.95
N ALA A 47 -6.69 8.00 0.85
CA ALA A 47 -8.10 8.32 0.65
C ALA A 47 -9.01 7.59 1.64
N ALA A 48 -8.71 6.33 1.97
CA ALA A 48 -9.44 5.56 2.97
C ALA A 48 -9.27 6.14 4.38
N ASP A 49 -8.04 6.52 4.74
CA ASP A 49 -7.71 7.13 6.03
C ASP A 49 -8.39 8.49 6.21
N ALA A 50 -8.40 9.33 5.16
CA ALA A 50 -9.13 10.59 5.17
C ALA A 50 -10.63 10.38 5.44
N ARG A 51 -11.25 9.40 4.76
CA ARG A 51 -12.66 9.05 4.98
C ARG A 51 -12.90 8.54 6.41
N LEU A 52 -12.00 7.72 6.94
CA LEU A 52 -12.10 7.20 8.29
C LEU A 52 -12.00 8.33 9.33
N ALA A 53 -11.06 9.26 9.15
CA ALA A 53 -10.90 10.44 10.00
C ALA A 53 -12.19 11.29 10.02
N GLU A 54 -12.82 11.51 8.87
CA GLU A 54 -14.11 12.22 8.79
C GLU A 54 -15.24 11.48 9.51
N ILE A 55 -15.29 10.15 9.42
CA ILE A 55 -16.29 9.34 10.12
C ILE A 55 -16.09 9.48 11.64
N ILE A 56 -14.85 9.37 12.12
CA ILE A 56 -14.51 9.50 13.54
C ILE A 56 -14.84 10.91 14.04
N ALA A 57 -14.47 11.95 13.30
CA ALA A 57 -14.76 13.34 13.66
C ALA A 57 -16.27 13.59 13.78
N ARG A 58 -17.07 13.12 12.80
CA ARG A 58 -18.53 13.22 12.85
C ARG A 58 -19.14 12.48 14.04
N ARG A 59 -18.61 11.29 14.38
CA ARG A 59 -19.08 10.52 15.54
C ARG A 59 -18.76 11.23 16.86
N ASN A 60 -17.56 11.78 16.99
CA ASN A 60 -17.15 12.53 18.18
C ASN A 60 -18.01 13.78 18.37
N ALA A 61 -18.31 14.51 17.29
CA ALA A 61 -19.20 15.68 17.33
C ALA A 61 -20.63 15.31 17.78
N LYS A 62 -21.17 14.17 17.33
CA LYS A 62 -22.49 13.67 17.76
C LYS A 62 -22.53 13.24 19.22
N ASN A 63 -21.44 12.66 19.74
CA ASN A 63 -21.38 12.21 21.14
C ASN A 63 -21.15 13.37 22.13
N ALA A 64 -20.67 14.52 21.64
CA ALA A 64 -20.43 15.71 22.44
C ALA A 64 -21.64 16.66 22.51
N ALA A 65 -22.71 16.37 21.77
CA ALA A 65 -23.98 17.09 21.74
C ALA A 65 -25.05 16.35 22.56
#